data_AF-A0A4S5JM37-F1
#
_entry.id   AF-A0A4S5JM37-F1
#
_cell.length_a   1.000
_cell.length_b   1.000
_cell.length_c   1.000
_cell.angle_alpha   90.00
_cell.angle_beta   90.00
_cell.angle_gamma   90.00
#
_symmetry.space_group_name_H-M   'P 1'
#
loop_
_entity.id
_entity.type
_entity.pdbx_description
1 polymer ?
#
loop_
_entity_poly.entity_id
_entity_poly.type
_entity_poly.pdbx_seq_one_letter_code
_entity_poly.pdbx_strand_id
1 'polypeptide(L)'
;MSDPTKTTDSEQTSEPESVPTEYESADQSAINPKKRSIRAWLLFGLLALLVVLLTVRDDLRQNAVDSSENAVRYVAFDMLGWSPRDLFIWRLRVAGLLDSPLGQRWADAVDRAAEQPVQAVGQYRTTASFASDEVEAHVYQVRLERGEKLIWQFSRLDTSESRLYASLERREKNEQEWSTVTDLDADDATNSQVVSKAGDYRIVLQPELFANAEYSLAMANGGSLPFPVEGAGQRDIGSPFGVDRDGGARKHHGVDIFAEKGTPVTAVIDGYVRTGTGARGGEHVWLSGSMIGFGSARYYYAHLDSFAVESGDRVKKGDILGYVGNTGNAITTPPHLHFGIYSGGPVDPAPFLKPEPVLPDS
;
A
#
# COMPACT_ATOMS: atom_id res chain seq x y z
N MET A 1 -32.23 -45.13 66.92
CA MET A 1 -32.99 -44.71 68.11
C MET A 1 -33.21 -43.20 68.04
N SER A 2 -34.48 -42.84 67.83
CA SER A 2 -35.22 -41.62 68.23
C SER A 2 -34.74 -40.19 67.92
N ASP A 3 -35.62 -39.49 67.17
CA ASP A 3 -35.83 -38.03 66.96
C ASP A 3 -36.15 -37.27 68.27
N PRO A 4 -36.13 -35.90 68.38
CA PRO A 4 -37.29 -35.09 67.92
C PRO A 4 -37.10 -33.57 67.56
N THR A 5 -38.01 -33.05 66.70
CA THR A 5 -38.74 -31.71 66.63
C THR A 5 -38.00 -30.34 66.61
N LYS A 6 -38.24 -29.40 65.64
CA LYS A 6 -39.36 -28.39 65.44
C LYS A 6 -39.46 -27.33 66.58
N THR A 7 -39.62 -25.99 66.46
CA THR A 7 -40.20 -25.05 65.45
C THR A 7 -39.88 -23.57 65.85
N THR A 8 -39.85 -22.67 64.85
CA THR A 8 -40.10 -21.18 64.75
C THR A 8 -40.26 -20.24 65.95
N ASP A 9 -39.72 -19.01 65.81
CA ASP A 9 -40.29 -17.76 66.35
C ASP A 9 -39.99 -16.54 65.43
N SER A 10 -40.83 -15.51 65.51
CA SER A 10 -40.97 -14.34 64.63
C SER A 10 -41.02 -13.00 65.39
N GLU A 11 -40.52 -11.89 64.81
CA GLU A 11 -40.93 -10.46 64.96
C GLU A 11 -39.75 -9.56 64.51
N GLN A 12 -39.83 -8.30 64.06
CA GLN A 12 -40.76 -7.40 63.34
C GLN A 12 -39.96 -6.06 63.16
N THR A 13 -40.52 -5.09 62.40
CA THR A 13 -40.16 -3.65 62.27
C THR A 13 -38.98 -3.29 61.35
N SER A 14 -38.98 -2.26 60.50
CA SER A 14 -39.90 -1.13 60.21
C SER A 14 -39.44 -0.42 58.91
N GLU A 15 -40.38 0.14 58.13
CA GLU A 15 -40.11 1.12 57.04
C GLU A 15 -39.61 2.47 57.60
N PRO A 16 -39.04 3.35 56.74
CA PRO A 16 -39.80 4.55 56.41
C PRO A 16 -39.68 5.09 54.97
N GLU A 17 -40.78 5.73 54.56
CA GLU A 17 -40.98 6.96 53.76
C GLU A 17 -40.25 7.23 52.43
N SER A 18 -41.09 7.50 51.44
CA SER A 18 -40.86 8.04 50.10
C SER A 18 -40.77 9.57 50.05
N VAL A 19 -39.79 10.13 49.33
CA VAL A 19 -39.89 11.43 48.64
C VAL A 19 -39.18 11.32 47.27
N PRO A 20 -39.75 11.82 46.17
CA PRO A 20 -39.34 11.49 44.81
C PRO A 20 -38.19 12.39 44.33
N THR A 21 -37.21 11.82 43.64
CA THR A 21 -36.23 12.58 42.87
C THR A 21 -36.55 12.47 41.38
N GLU A 22 -36.85 13.64 40.81
CA GLU A 22 -36.96 13.93 39.40
C GLU A 22 -35.78 13.32 38.64
N TYR A 23 -36.07 12.44 37.68
CA TYR A 23 -35.16 12.21 36.57
C TYR A 23 -35.33 13.37 35.59
N GLU A 24 -34.70 14.49 35.96
CA GLU A 24 -34.53 15.62 35.07
C GLU A 24 -33.51 15.23 33.98
N SER A 25 -33.95 15.38 32.75
CA SER A 25 -33.22 15.15 31.52
C SER A 25 -31.96 16.00 31.45
N ALA A 26 -30.81 15.42 31.77
CA ALA A 26 -29.52 15.97 31.39
C ALA A 26 -29.17 15.49 29.98
N ASP A 27 -29.47 16.38 29.03
CA ASP A 27 -29.02 16.46 27.64
C ASP A 27 -27.59 15.93 27.44
N GLN A 28 -27.47 14.64 27.08
CA GLN A 28 -26.32 14.15 26.33
C GLN A 28 -26.67 14.27 24.85
N SER A 29 -26.46 15.47 24.33
CA SER A 29 -26.34 15.72 22.90
C SER A 29 -25.25 14.80 22.34
N ALA A 30 -25.70 13.71 21.73
CA ALA A 30 -24.88 12.88 20.88
C ALA A 30 -24.25 13.81 19.81
N ILE A 31 -22.93 14.00 19.88
CA ILE A 31 -22.17 14.62 18.80
C ILE A 31 -22.22 13.66 17.63
N ASN A 32 -23.29 13.79 16.85
CA ASN A 32 -23.49 13.20 15.56
C ASN A 32 -22.43 13.80 14.63
N PRO A 33 -21.44 13.03 14.13
CA PRO A 33 -20.64 13.53 13.04
C PRO A 33 -21.57 13.52 11.83
N LYS A 34 -22.25 14.65 11.60
CA LYS A 34 -22.78 14.99 10.28
C LYS A 34 -21.58 15.03 9.34
N LYS A 35 -21.15 13.86 8.86
CA LYS A 35 -20.62 13.71 7.51
C LYS A 35 -21.67 14.37 6.64
N ARG A 36 -21.36 15.57 6.14
CA ARG A 36 -22.00 16.11 4.95
C ARG A 36 -21.66 15.13 3.82
N SER A 37 -22.41 14.04 3.75
CA SER A 37 -22.58 13.30 2.50
C SER A 37 -23.35 14.25 1.60
N ILE A 38 -22.63 14.98 0.76
CA ILE A 38 -23.24 15.48 -0.47
C ILE A 38 -23.69 14.20 -1.16
N ARG A 39 -24.99 13.92 -1.12
CA ARG A 39 -25.59 12.70 -1.69
C ARG A 39 -25.05 12.58 -3.11
N ALA A 40 -24.42 11.47 -3.48
CA ALA A 40 -23.82 11.26 -4.80
C ALA A 40 -24.75 11.63 -5.97
N TRP A 41 -26.06 11.56 -5.76
CA TRP A 41 -27.11 12.04 -6.67
C TRP A 41 -27.10 13.56 -6.97
N LEU A 42 -26.70 14.41 -6.03
CA LEU A 42 -26.55 15.86 -6.26
C LEU A 42 -25.34 16.13 -7.16
N LEU A 43 -24.22 15.42 -6.94
CA LEU A 43 -23.04 15.50 -7.82
C LEU A 43 -23.35 14.94 -9.22
N PHE A 44 -24.09 13.82 -9.29
CA PHE A 44 -24.54 13.24 -10.56
C PHE A 44 -25.50 14.18 -11.31
N GLY A 45 -26.44 14.81 -10.60
CA GLY A 45 -27.35 15.80 -11.18
C GLY A 45 -26.61 17.05 -11.67
N LEU A 46 -25.58 17.49 -10.95
CA LEU A 46 -24.76 18.64 -11.33
C LEU A 46 -23.84 18.31 -12.52
N LEU A 47 -23.30 17.10 -12.57
CA LEU A 47 -22.53 16.58 -13.72
C LEU A 47 -23.42 16.42 -14.96
N ALA A 48 -24.62 15.85 -14.81
CA ALA A 48 -25.58 15.71 -15.90
C ALA A 48 -26.02 17.09 -16.42
N LEU A 49 -26.30 18.05 -15.53
CA LEU A 49 -26.63 19.41 -15.90
C LEU A 49 -25.45 20.10 -16.62
N LEU A 50 -24.22 19.89 -16.16
CA LEU A 50 -23.01 20.39 -16.80
C LEU A 50 -22.82 19.79 -18.20
N VAL A 51 -23.03 18.49 -18.37
CA VAL A 51 -22.97 17.79 -19.67
C VAL A 51 -24.06 18.31 -20.61
N VAL A 52 -25.27 18.57 -20.11
CA VAL A 52 -26.36 19.19 -20.89
C VAL A 52 -26.04 20.64 -21.26
N LEU A 53 -25.51 21.44 -20.33
CA LEU A 53 -25.08 22.82 -20.61
C LEU A 53 -23.97 22.88 -21.65
N LEU A 54 -23.01 21.96 -21.59
CA LEU A 54 -21.91 21.84 -22.55
C LEU A 54 -22.33 21.21 -23.89
N THR A 55 -23.52 20.64 -24.01
CA THR A 55 -24.04 20.13 -25.30
C THR A 55 -24.97 21.13 -25.99
N VAL A 56 -25.60 22.02 -25.24
CA VAL A 56 -26.61 22.97 -25.75
C VAL A 56 -26.02 24.37 -26.06
N ARG A 57 -24.89 24.74 -25.45
CA ARG A 57 -24.32 26.10 -25.58
C ARG A 57 -22.89 26.10 -26.12
N ASP A 58 -22.74 26.59 -27.36
CA ASP A 58 -21.43 26.68 -28.04
C ASP A 58 -20.52 27.80 -27.49
N ASP A 59 -21.08 28.85 -26.88
CA ASP A 59 -20.37 29.94 -26.20
C ASP A 59 -19.69 29.47 -24.90
N LEU A 60 -20.36 28.57 -24.17
CA LEU A 60 -19.78 27.91 -23.00
C LEU A 60 -18.78 26.82 -23.38
N ARG A 61 -18.90 26.21 -24.57
CA ARG A 61 -17.88 25.28 -25.08
C ARG A 61 -16.57 25.99 -25.37
N GLN A 62 -16.58 27.12 -26.06
CA GLN A 62 -15.34 27.86 -26.37
C GLN A 62 -14.70 28.45 -25.11
N ASN A 63 -15.48 29.07 -24.22
CA ASN A 63 -14.96 29.58 -22.95
C ASN A 63 -14.54 28.45 -21.99
N ALA A 64 -15.20 27.28 -22.03
CA ALA A 64 -14.73 26.11 -21.30
C ALA A 64 -13.46 25.52 -21.94
N VAL A 65 -13.29 25.52 -23.26
CA VAL A 65 -12.04 25.09 -23.89
C VAL A 65 -10.88 25.98 -23.41
N ASP A 66 -11.04 27.30 -23.43
CA ASP A 66 -9.98 28.24 -23.02
C ASP A 66 -9.75 28.30 -21.49
N SER A 67 -10.78 28.00 -20.68
CA SER A 67 -10.70 28.05 -19.20
C SER A 67 -10.44 26.68 -18.53
N SER A 68 -10.68 25.57 -19.25
CA SER A 68 -10.64 24.20 -18.69
C SER A 68 -9.41 23.37 -19.08
N GLU A 69 -8.44 23.94 -19.79
CA GLU A 69 -7.25 23.20 -20.19
C GLU A 69 -6.37 22.74 -19.01
N ASN A 70 -6.39 23.40 -17.84
CA ASN A 70 -5.31 23.16 -16.86
C ASN A 70 -5.65 22.79 -15.40
N ALA A 71 -6.90 22.75 -14.92
CA ALA A 71 -7.10 22.42 -13.49
C ALA A 71 -8.45 21.79 -13.07
N VAL A 72 -9.58 22.35 -13.49
CA VAL A 72 -10.87 22.02 -12.84
C VAL A 72 -11.49 20.70 -13.34
N ARG A 73 -11.19 20.30 -14.58
CA ARG A 73 -11.73 19.06 -15.17
C ARG A 73 -11.05 17.80 -14.64
N TYR A 74 -9.72 17.80 -14.48
CA TYR A 74 -8.99 16.65 -13.94
C TYR A 74 -9.48 16.30 -12.53
N VAL A 75 -9.59 17.29 -11.65
CA VAL A 75 -10.03 17.09 -10.26
C VAL A 75 -11.39 16.40 -10.16
N ALA A 76 -12.35 16.71 -11.04
CA ALA A 76 -13.69 16.10 -11.01
C ALA A 76 -13.70 14.64 -11.50
N PHE A 77 -12.85 14.28 -12.47
CA PHE A 77 -12.75 12.92 -13.01
C PHE A 77 -11.82 12.03 -12.17
N ASP A 78 -10.79 12.60 -11.56
CA ASP A 78 -9.97 11.93 -10.54
C ASP A 78 -10.82 11.54 -9.33
N MET A 79 -11.76 12.41 -8.91
CA MET A 79 -12.75 12.08 -7.86
C MET A 79 -13.69 10.92 -8.26
N LEU A 80 -13.86 10.66 -9.55
CA LEU A 80 -14.62 9.54 -10.09
C LEU A 80 -13.74 8.31 -10.42
N GLY A 81 -12.42 8.41 -10.17
CA GLY A 81 -11.45 7.33 -10.39
C GLY A 81 -11.13 7.07 -11.87
N TRP A 82 -11.39 8.04 -12.76
CA TRP A 82 -11.05 7.90 -14.18
C TRP A 82 -9.62 8.36 -14.43
N SER A 83 -8.82 7.53 -15.10
CA SER A 83 -7.48 7.95 -15.52
C SER A 83 -7.55 8.98 -16.66
N PRO A 84 -6.48 9.76 -16.90
CA PRO A 84 -6.35 10.61 -18.09
C PRO A 84 -6.60 9.86 -19.41
N ARG A 85 -6.21 8.57 -19.47
CA ARG A 85 -6.46 7.67 -20.60
C ARG A 85 -7.95 7.35 -20.75
N ASP A 86 -8.64 7.03 -19.66
CA ASP A 86 -10.10 6.77 -19.67
C ASP A 86 -10.88 8.00 -20.13
N LEU A 87 -10.44 9.18 -19.70
CA LEU A 87 -11.02 10.44 -20.14
C LEU A 87 -10.85 10.64 -21.65
N PHE A 88 -9.72 10.24 -22.23
CA PHE A 88 -9.52 10.28 -23.68
C PHE A 88 -10.42 9.29 -24.42
N ILE A 89 -10.55 8.05 -23.94
CA ILE A 89 -11.50 7.06 -24.49
C ILE A 89 -12.93 7.61 -24.47
N TRP A 90 -13.33 8.22 -23.36
CA TRP A 90 -14.64 8.85 -23.23
C TRP A 90 -14.82 10.00 -24.23
N ARG A 91 -13.81 10.85 -24.43
CA ARG A 91 -13.84 11.93 -25.44
C ARG A 91 -14.01 11.37 -26.85
N LEU A 92 -13.28 10.31 -27.20
CA LEU A 92 -13.45 9.63 -28.50
C LEU A 92 -14.87 9.09 -28.65
N ARG A 93 -15.45 8.52 -27.59
CA ARG A 93 -16.84 8.01 -27.61
C ARG A 93 -17.84 9.13 -27.83
N VAL A 94 -17.74 10.24 -27.10
CA VAL A 94 -18.65 11.39 -27.24
C VAL A 94 -18.52 12.04 -28.62
N ALA A 95 -17.32 12.04 -29.20
CA ALA A 95 -17.09 12.52 -30.56
C ALA A 95 -17.58 11.55 -31.66
N GLY A 96 -18.08 10.35 -31.30
CA GLY A 96 -18.44 9.31 -32.27
C GLY A 96 -17.24 8.69 -32.99
N LEU A 97 -16.03 8.88 -32.46
CA LEU A 97 -14.78 8.42 -33.05
C LEU A 97 -14.28 7.10 -32.47
N LEU A 98 -14.78 6.69 -31.30
CA LEU A 98 -14.35 5.42 -30.68
C LEU A 98 -14.66 4.21 -31.55
N ASP A 99 -15.80 4.19 -32.23
CA ASP A 99 -16.21 3.08 -33.10
C ASP A 99 -15.55 3.12 -34.49
N SER A 100 -14.75 4.15 -34.77
CA SER A 100 -13.94 4.21 -35.99
C SER A 100 -12.80 3.18 -35.94
N PRO A 101 -12.30 2.70 -37.09
CA PRO A 101 -11.14 1.81 -37.12
C PRO A 101 -9.91 2.37 -36.38
N LEU A 102 -9.72 3.69 -36.42
CA LEU A 102 -8.62 4.34 -35.73
C LEU A 102 -8.86 4.41 -34.20
N GLY A 103 -10.08 4.72 -33.78
CA GLY A 103 -10.48 4.75 -32.37
C GLY A 103 -10.37 3.39 -31.70
N GLN A 104 -10.86 2.32 -32.35
CA GLN A 104 -10.71 0.95 -31.87
C GLN A 104 -9.24 0.53 -31.80
N ARG A 105 -8.45 0.81 -32.85
CA ARG A 105 -7.01 0.52 -32.82
C ARG A 105 -6.31 1.18 -31.65
N TRP A 106 -6.66 2.43 -31.33
CA TRP A 106 -6.09 3.14 -30.19
C TRP A 106 -6.57 2.55 -28.86
N ALA A 107 -7.86 2.27 -28.70
CA ALA A 107 -8.41 1.68 -27.47
C ALA A 107 -7.76 0.33 -27.14
N ASP A 108 -7.59 -0.51 -28.17
CA ASP A 108 -7.06 -1.88 -28.05
C ASP A 108 -5.51 -1.92 -28.05
N ALA A 109 -4.81 -0.78 -28.24
CA ALA A 109 -3.36 -0.77 -28.40
C ALA A 109 -2.63 -1.30 -27.16
N VAL A 110 -3.14 -0.99 -25.96
CA VAL A 110 -2.59 -1.48 -24.69
C VAL A 110 -2.76 -2.99 -24.58
N ASP A 111 -3.91 -3.53 -24.97
CA ASP A 111 -4.17 -4.97 -24.90
C ASP A 111 -3.29 -5.72 -25.89
N ARG A 112 -3.12 -5.21 -27.11
CA ARG A 112 -2.16 -5.77 -28.09
C ARG A 112 -0.73 -5.76 -27.56
N ALA A 113 -0.27 -4.63 -27.01
CA ALA A 113 1.06 -4.53 -26.43
C ALA A 113 1.24 -5.45 -25.20
N ALA A 114 0.17 -5.69 -24.45
CA ALA A 114 0.15 -6.59 -23.30
C ALA A 114 0.10 -8.08 -23.65
N GLU A 115 -0.07 -8.47 -24.92
CA GLU A 115 0.10 -9.85 -25.36
C GLU A 115 1.56 -10.31 -25.24
N GLN A 116 2.51 -9.39 -25.47
CA GLN A 116 3.96 -9.62 -25.34
C GLN A 116 4.64 -8.42 -24.66
N PRO A 117 4.40 -8.20 -23.35
CA PRO A 117 4.93 -7.04 -22.66
C PRO A 117 6.43 -7.20 -22.42
N VAL A 118 7.14 -6.07 -22.41
CA VAL A 118 8.56 -6.03 -22.07
C VAL A 118 8.73 -6.40 -20.60
N GLN A 119 9.50 -7.44 -20.30
CA GLN A 119 9.73 -7.89 -18.93
C GLN A 119 10.81 -7.02 -18.26
N ALA A 120 10.38 -6.09 -17.40
CA ALA A 120 11.24 -5.16 -16.68
C ALA A 120 11.66 -5.73 -15.30
N VAL A 121 12.42 -6.83 -15.32
CA VAL A 121 12.85 -7.53 -14.09
C VAL A 121 14.14 -6.92 -13.53
N GLY A 122 14.18 -6.65 -12.23
CA GLY A 122 15.37 -6.11 -11.59
C GLY A 122 15.60 -4.65 -12.00
N GLN A 123 16.79 -4.31 -12.46
CA GLN A 123 17.09 -2.98 -13.01
C GLN A 123 16.82 -2.95 -14.50
N TYR A 124 16.02 -1.98 -14.94
CA TYR A 124 15.64 -1.82 -16.34
C TYR A 124 15.70 -0.35 -16.75
N ARG A 125 16.28 -0.06 -17.92
CA ARG A 125 16.27 1.27 -18.54
C ARG A 125 16.02 1.14 -20.03
N THR A 126 15.26 2.07 -20.58
CA THR A 126 15.06 2.18 -22.02
C THR A 126 14.84 3.63 -22.43
N THR A 127 15.19 3.91 -23.68
CA THR A 127 14.79 5.09 -24.43
C THR A 127 14.02 4.61 -25.65
N ALA A 128 12.84 5.18 -25.88
CA ALA A 128 12.01 4.81 -27.01
C ALA A 128 11.19 6.01 -27.49
N SER A 129 10.61 5.87 -28.67
CA SER A 129 9.78 6.90 -29.29
C SER A 129 8.51 6.30 -29.84
N PHE A 130 7.47 7.12 -29.91
CA PHE A 130 6.24 6.86 -30.64
C PHE A 130 6.24 7.64 -31.95
N ALA A 131 5.90 6.98 -33.05
CA ALA A 131 5.75 7.61 -34.36
C ALA A 131 4.31 8.12 -34.56
N SER A 132 4.15 9.28 -35.20
CA SER A 132 2.83 9.91 -35.42
C SER A 132 1.92 9.14 -36.38
N ASP A 133 2.47 8.24 -37.20
CA ASP A 133 1.74 7.42 -38.17
C ASP A 133 1.39 6.02 -37.65
N GLU A 134 1.81 5.69 -36.43
CA GLU A 134 1.52 4.41 -35.76
C GLU A 134 0.54 4.59 -34.59
N VAL A 135 -0.20 3.53 -34.28
CA VAL A 135 -1.14 3.50 -33.15
C VAL A 135 -0.79 2.33 -32.25
N GLU A 136 0.05 2.64 -31.27
CA GLU A 136 0.67 1.67 -30.40
C GLU A 136 0.67 2.14 -28.94
N ALA A 137 1.09 1.24 -28.07
CA ALA A 137 1.35 1.50 -26.66
C ALA A 137 2.59 0.69 -26.27
N HIS A 138 3.36 1.17 -25.30
CA HIS A 138 4.46 0.42 -24.73
C HIS A 138 4.09 -0.05 -23.33
N VAL A 139 4.28 -1.35 -23.07
CA VAL A 139 3.92 -1.99 -21.80
C VAL A 139 5.15 -2.66 -21.19
N TYR A 140 5.53 -2.19 -20.01
CA TYR A 140 6.64 -2.72 -19.22
C TYR A 140 6.11 -3.42 -17.99
N GLN A 141 6.23 -4.74 -17.93
CA GLN A 141 5.63 -5.56 -16.89
C GLN A 141 6.68 -6.12 -15.92
N VAL A 142 6.34 -6.13 -14.64
CA VAL A 142 7.12 -6.72 -13.56
C VAL A 142 6.20 -7.44 -12.59
N ARG A 143 6.62 -8.61 -12.10
CA ARG A 143 5.87 -9.34 -11.06
C ARG A 143 6.42 -8.95 -9.69
N LEU A 144 5.54 -8.57 -8.78
CA LEU A 144 5.92 -8.08 -7.46
C LEU A 144 5.22 -8.83 -6.33
N GLU A 145 5.93 -9.00 -5.22
CA GLU A 145 5.46 -9.59 -3.98
C GLU A 145 5.07 -8.51 -2.97
N ARG A 146 4.14 -8.86 -2.07
CA ARG A 146 3.74 -7.95 -0.99
C ARG A 146 4.97 -7.63 -0.12
N GLY A 147 5.29 -6.34 0.00
CA GLY A 147 6.43 -5.84 0.76
C GLY A 147 7.60 -5.38 -0.09
N GLU A 148 7.61 -5.65 -1.39
CA GLU A 148 8.59 -5.04 -2.28
C GLU A 148 8.30 -3.54 -2.49
N LYS A 149 9.31 -2.83 -2.98
CA LYS A 149 9.24 -1.45 -3.43
C LYS A 149 9.60 -1.40 -4.90
N LEU A 150 8.72 -0.82 -5.71
CA LEU A 150 9.01 -0.45 -7.09
C LEU A 150 9.44 1.02 -7.10
N ILE A 151 10.52 1.35 -7.78
CA ILE A 151 10.93 2.72 -8.07
C ILE A 151 11.01 2.91 -9.58
N TRP A 152 10.72 4.12 -10.04
CA TRP A 152 10.84 4.47 -11.45
C TRP A 152 11.21 5.93 -11.63
N GLN A 153 11.78 6.22 -12.79
CA GLN A 153 12.02 7.56 -13.29
C GLN A 153 11.51 7.61 -14.72
N PHE A 154 10.68 8.60 -15.03
CA PHE A 154 10.06 8.76 -16.33
C PHE A 154 10.21 10.20 -16.78
N SER A 155 10.66 10.36 -18.02
CA SER A 155 11.04 11.68 -18.55
C SER A 155 10.72 11.70 -20.03
N ARG A 156 10.18 12.84 -20.52
CA ARG A 156 10.09 13.10 -21.95
C ARG A 156 11.37 13.74 -22.44
N LEU A 157 11.83 13.29 -23.59
CA LEU A 157 13.03 13.78 -24.27
C LEU A 157 12.68 14.71 -25.43
N ASP A 158 11.41 14.75 -25.83
CA ASP A 158 10.87 15.63 -26.85
C ASP A 158 10.27 16.93 -26.26
N THR A 159 10.08 17.95 -27.11
CA THR A 159 9.46 19.23 -26.74
C THR A 159 8.01 19.35 -27.24
N SER A 160 7.34 18.25 -27.57
CA SER A 160 5.99 18.27 -28.12
C SER A 160 4.97 18.51 -27.01
N GLU A 161 4.01 19.41 -27.28
CA GLU A 161 2.84 19.63 -26.43
C GLU A 161 1.83 18.47 -26.49
N SER A 162 2.07 17.47 -27.36
CA SER A 162 1.24 16.27 -27.45
C SER A 162 1.17 15.53 -26.12
N ARG A 163 0.03 14.87 -25.88
CA ARG A 163 -0.18 14.09 -24.64
C ARG A 163 0.45 12.70 -24.74
N LEU A 164 1.22 12.34 -23.71
CA LEU A 164 1.67 10.97 -23.46
C LEU A 164 1.06 10.50 -22.14
N TYR A 165 0.10 9.58 -22.23
CA TYR A 165 -0.52 8.96 -21.06
C TYR A 165 0.44 7.93 -20.48
N ALA A 166 0.72 8.04 -19.19
CA ALA A 166 1.63 7.14 -18.48
C ALA A 166 0.98 6.72 -17.15
N SER A 167 0.80 5.42 -16.94
CA SER A 167 0.18 4.89 -15.72
C SER A 167 0.92 3.67 -15.19
N LEU A 168 0.98 3.55 -13.87
CA LEU A 168 1.31 2.32 -13.17
C LEU A 168 0.00 1.59 -12.90
N GLU A 169 -0.11 0.38 -13.43
CA GLU A 169 -1.29 -0.47 -13.26
C GLU A 169 -0.93 -1.77 -12.55
N ARG A 170 -1.90 -2.36 -11.86
CA ARG A 170 -1.77 -3.64 -11.17
C ARG A 170 -2.91 -4.58 -11.51
N ARG A 171 -2.55 -5.86 -11.65
CA ARG A 171 -3.47 -6.99 -11.65
C ARG A 171 -3.08 -7.99 -10.58
N GLU A 172 -4.00 -8.31 -9.68
CA GLU A 172 -3.76 -9.32 -8.64
C GLU A 172 -3.75 -10.73 -9.24
N LYS A 173 -3.08 -11.67 -8.57
CA LYS A 173 -2.84 -13.04 -9.09
C LYS A 173 -4.09 -13.80 -9.57
N ASN A 174 -5.27 -13.46 -9.04
CA ASN A 174 -6.54 -14.12 -9.33
C ASN A 174 -7.58 -13.17 -9.96
N GLU A 175 -7.16 -11.97 -10.35
CA GLU A 175 -8.03 -10.98 -11.00
C GLU A 175 -7.77 -10.95 -12.50
N GLN A 176 -8.83 -10.69 -13.27
CA GLN A 176 -8.74 -10.60 -14.73
C GLN A 176 -8.43 -9.18 -15.19
N GLU A 177 -8.82 -8.19 -14.41
CA GLU A 177 -8.76 -6.78 -14.79
C GLU A 177 -7.55 -6.06 -14.19
N TRP A 178 -7.05 -5.09 -14.94
CA TRP A 178 -6.02 -4.16 -14.48
C TRP A 178 -6.68 -2.96 -13.78
N SER A 179 -6.05 -2.48 -12.73
CA SER A 179 -6.45 -1.28 -12.00
C SER A 179 -5.31 -0.28 -11.96
N THR A 180 -5.61 0.99 -12.21
CA THR A 180 -4.63 2.08 -12.09
C THR A 180 -4.23 2.26 -10.63
N VAL A 181 -2.93 2.23 -10.37
CA VAL A 181 -2.32 2.51 -9.07
C VAL A 181 -2.05 4.01 -8.94
N THR A 182 -1.38 4.58 -9.95
CA THR A 182 -1.08 6.00 -10.06
C THR A 182 -0.74 6.34 -11.50
N ASP A 183 -0.94 7.59 -11.89
CA ASP A 183 -0.36 8.14 -13.11
C ASP A 183 1.12 8.50 -12.89
N LEU A 184 1.87 8.60 -13.98
CA LEU A 184 3.29 8.95 -13.99
C LEU A 184 3.47 10.36 -14.55
N ASP A 185 4.10 11.21 -13.75
CA ASP A 185 4.57 12.52 -14.20
C ASP A 185 5.90 12.38 -14.93
N ALA A 186 6.05 13.10 -16.04
CA ALA A 186 7.28 13.13 -16.83
C ALA A 186 8.26 14.21 -16.32
N ASP A 187 8.55 14.17 -15.02
CA ASP A 187 9.28 15.23 -14.29
C ASP A 187 10.74 14.87 -13.98
N ASP A 188 11.22 13.72 -14.47
CA ASP A 188 12.54 13.16 -14.18
C ASP A 188 12.79 12.87 -12.69
N ALA A 189 11.76 12.96 -11.83
CA ALA A 189 11.86 12.60 -10.43
C ALA A 189 11.79 11.09 -10.25
N THR A 190 12.58 10.59 -9.29
CA THR A 190 12.46 9.19 -8.85
C THR A 190 11.22 9.05 -7.99
N ASN A 191 10.24 8.34 -8.53
CA ASN A 191 9.00 8.00 -7.88
C ASN A 191 9.06 6.59 -7.30
N SER A 192 8.19 6.27 -6.34
CA SER A 192 8.18 4.95 -5.71
C SER A 192 6.80 4.50 -5.24
N GLN A 193 6.60 3.18 -5.22
CA GLN A 193 5.40 2.52 -4.73
C GLN A 193 5.78 1.30 -3.91
N VAL A 194 5.35 1.25 -2.64
CA VAL A 194 5.45 0.02 -1.84
C VAL A 194 4.27 -0.90 -2.19
N VAL A 195 4.58 -2.16 -2.46
CA VAL A 195 3.66 -3.18 -2.95
C VAL A 195 2.83 -3.74 -1.80
N SER A 196 1.60 -3.26 -1.64
CA SER A 196 0.69 -3.74 -0.59
C SER A 196 -0.03 -5.06 -0.96
N LYS A 197 -0.11 -5.38 -2.26
CA LYS A 197 -0.74 -6.58 -2.79
C LYS A 197 0.16 -7.23 -3.85
N ALA A 198 0.41 -8.52 -3.71
CA ALA A 198 1.22 -9.27 -4.68
C ALA A 198 0.46 -9.45 -6.00
N GLY A 199 1.16 -9.36 -7.12
CA GLY A 199 0.54 -9.44 -8.44
C GLY A 199 1.48 -9.05 -9.56
N ASP A 200 0.91 -8.91 -10.75
CA ASP A 200 1.59 -8.33 -11.90
C ASP A 200 1.36 -6.82 -11.86
N TYR A 201 2.43 -6.07 -12.10
CA TYR A 201 2.43 -4.62 -12.22
C TYR A 201 2.95 -4.25 -13.60
N ARG A 202 2.40 -3.19 -14.20
CA ARG A 202 2.89 -2.70 -15.49
C ARG A 202 2.91 -1.19 -15.55
N ILE A 203 3.91 -0.63 -16.22
CA ILE A 203 3.85 0.73 -16.72
C ILE A 203 3.28 0.69 -18.13
N VAL A 204 2.22 1.44 -18.37
CA VAL A 204 1.60 1.62 -19.68
C VAL A 204 1.89 3.03 -20.16
N LEU A 205 2.50 3.13 -21.34
CA LEU A 205 2.75 4.39 -22.03
C LEU A 205 1.98 4.39 -23.34
N GLN A 206 1.16 5.41 -23.56
CA GLN A 206 0.37 5.53 -24.78
C GLN A 206 0.21 7.00 -25.16
N PRO A 207 0.64 7.43 -26.36
CA PRO A 207 0.42 8.79 -26.83
C PRO A 207 -1.04 8.99 -27.26
N GLU A 208 -1.49 10.24 -27.36
CA GLU A 208 -2.71 10.54 -28.11
C GLU A 208 -2.55 10.25 -29.61
N LEU A 209 -3.66 10.22 -30.35
CA LEU A 209 -3.61 9.94 -31.79
C LEU A 209 -2.75 10.98 -32.54
N PHE A 210 -1.88 10.49 -33.41
CA PHE A 210 -0.96 11.26 -34.25
C PHE A 210 0.14 12.04 -33.51
N ALA A 211 0.34 11.76 -32.23
CA ALA A 211 1.42 12.35 -31.47
C ALA A 211 2.74 11.61 -31.71
N ASN A 212 3.81 12.37 -31.87
CA ASN A 212 5.16 11.90 -31.68
C ASN A 212 5.58 12.20 -30.23
N ALA A 213 6.24 11.25 -29.59
CA ALA A 213 6.81 11.45 -28.27
C ALA A 213 8.09 10.62 -28.14
N GLU A 214 9.09 11.17 -27.47
CA GLU A 214 10.33 10.45 -27.14
C GLU A 214 10.47 10.47 -25.62
N TYR A 215 10.83 9.33 -25.03
CA TYR A 215 10.89 9.21 -23.58
C TYR A 215 12.04 8.32 -23.12
N SER A 216 12.43 8.53 -21.87
CA SER A 216 13.27 7.64 -21.09
C SER A 216 12.45 7.06 -19.93
N LEU A 217 12.60 5.75 -19.72
CA LEU A 217 12.02 5.05 -18.57
C LEU A 217 13.11 4.23 -17.89
N ALA A 218 13.30 4.44 -16.59
CA ALA A 218 14.07 3.57 -15.73
C ALA A 218 13.18 3.00 -14.62
N MET A 219 13.38 1.73 -14.29
CA MET A 219 12.64 1.03 -13.25
C MET A 219 13.58 0.12 -12.45
N ALA A 220 13.29 -0.02 -11.17
CA ALA A 220 13.91 -1.05 -10.34
C ALA A 220 12.96 -1.53 -9.24
N ASN A 221 13.07 -2.79 -8.85
CA ASN A 221 12.33 -3.35 -7.71
C ASN A 221 13.25 -4.02 -6.69
N GLY A 222 12.84 -4.01 -5.42
CA GLY A 222 13.61 -4.56 -4.32
C GLY A 222 12.89 -4.45 -2.98
N GLY A 223 13.62 -4.48 -1.88
CA GLY A 223 13.07 -4.40 -0.53
C GLY A 223 12.56 -3.01 -0.17
N SER A 224 11.54 -2.95 0.67
CA SER A 224 10.98 -1.70 1.20
C SER A 224 11.51 -1.34 2.59
N LEU A 225 12.15 -2.29 3.28
CA LEU A 225 12.71 -2.12 4.61
C LEU A 225 14.23 -2.33 4.58
N PRO A 226 14.98 -1.63 5.44
CA PRO A 226 16.38 -1.95 5.67
C PRO A 226 16.48 -3.33 6.33
N PHE A 227 17.66 -3.94 6.22
CA PHE A 227 17.93 -5.20 6.90
C PHE A 227 18.08 -4.96 8.41
N PRO A 228 17.41 -5.73 9.30
CA PRO A 228 17.33 -5.43 10.73
C PRO A 228 18.57 -5.88 11.54
N VAL A 229 19.55 -6.53 10.93
CA VAL A 229 20.78 -6.99 11.58
C VAL A 229 21.97 -6.40 10.85
N GLU A 230 22.84 -5.72 11.58
CA GLU A 230 23.98 -5.03 10.99
C GLU A 230 24.95 -6.02 10.30
N GLY A 231 25.34 -5.70 9.07
CA GLY A 231 26.26 -6.53 8.26
C GLY A 231 25.63 -7.80 7.63
N ALA A 232 24.41 -8.17 8.02
CA ALA A 232 23.69 -9.29 7.44
C ALA A 232 22.89 -8.89 6.19
N GLY A 233 22.48 -9.88 5.41
CA GLY A 233 21.60 -9.69 4.26
C GLY A 233 20.72 -10.91 4.00
N GLN A 234 20.01 -10.90 2.87
CA GLN A 234 19.01 -11.92 2.55
C GLN A 234 19.55 -13.37 2.58
N ARG A 235 20.84 -13.56 2.26
CA ARG A 235 21.53 -14.86 2.32
C ARG A 235 21.63 -15.45 3.73
N ASP A 236 21.50 -14.62 4.76
CA ASP A 236 21.62 -15.01 6.17
C ASP A 236 20.27 -15.41 6.78
N ILE A 237 19.19 -15.34 5.98
CA ILE A 237 17.89 -15.92 6.34
C ILE A 237 17.98 -17.44 6.22
N GLY A 238 18.21 -18.12 7.35
CA GLY A 238 18.36 -19.58 7.40
C GLY A 238 17.05 -20.33 7.66
N SER A 239 16.01 -19.66 8.15
CA SER A 239 14.69 -20.24 8.44
C SER A 239 13.58 -19.36 7.89
N PRO A 240 12.92 -19.73 6.78
CA PRO A 240 11.95 -18.87 6.13
C PRO A 240 10.58 -18.88 6.83
N PHE A 241 9.73 -17.94 6.44
CA PHE A 241 8.35 -17.87 6.87
C PHE A 241 7.56 -19.14 6.50
N GLY A 242 6.59 -19.50 7.34
CA GLY A 242 5.64 -20.58 7.04
C GLY A 242 6.17 -22.01 7.22
N VAL A 243 7.45 -22.21 7.53
CA VAL A 243 7.99 -23.55 7.84
C VAL A 243 7.37 -24.12 9.11
N ASP A 244 7.30 -25.45 9.18
CA ASP A 244 6.79 -26.15 10.35
C ASP A 244 7.69 -25.95 11.57
N ARG A 245 7.04 -25.83 12.72
CA ARG A 245 7.70 -25.68 14.01
C ARG A 245 7.02 -26.58 15.04
N ASP A 246 7.76 -26.95 16.07
CA ASP A 246 7.30 -27.79 17.18
C ASP A 246 6.64 -29.08 16.65
N GLY A 247 7.27 -29.75 15.67
CA GLY A 247 6.74 -30.97 15.06
C GLY A 247 5.51 -30.77 14.16
N GLY A 248 5.27 -29.55 13.66
CA GLY A 248 4.13 -29.23 12.79
C GLY A 248 2.93 -28.65 13.53
N ALA A 249 3.01 -28.47 14.86
CA ALA A 249 1.93 -27.89 15.65
C ALA A 249 1.73 -26.39 15.38
N ARG A 250 2.74 -25.69 14.84
CA ARG A 250 2.64 -24.29 14.45
C ARG A 250 3.47 -23.99 13.21
N LYS A 251 3.17 -22.86 12.57
CA LYS A 251 4.00 -22.30 11.50
C LYS A 251 4.94 -21.23 12.01
N HIS A 252 6.04 -21.02 11.30
CA HIS A 252 6.95 -19.92 11.55
C HIS A 252 6.33 -18.59 11.08
N HIS A 253 6.14 -17.64 12.00
CA HIS A 253 5.47 -16.35 11.73
C HIS A 253 6.44 -15.20 11.43
N GLY A 254 7.64 -15.52 10.99
CA GLY A 254 8.71 -14.58 10.70
C GLY A 254 9.82 -15.27 9.92
N VAL A 255 11.00 -14.65 9.91
CA VAL A 255 12.25 -15.23 9.40
C VAL A 255 13.29 -15.27 10.52
N ASP A 256 14.18 -16.26 10.51
CA ASP A 256 15.34 -16.28 11.40
C ASP A 256 16.57 -15.85 10.60
N ILE A 257 17.20 -14.77 11.06
CA ILE A 257 18.39 -14.14 10.48
C ILE A 257 19.58 -14.50 11.37
N PHE A 258 20.48 -15.33 10.86
CA PHE A 258 21.64 -15.81 11.61
C PHE A 258 22.76 -14.78 11.59
N ALA A 259 23.34 -14.52 12.76
CA ALA A 259 24.49 -13.63 12.93
C ALA A 259 25.20 -13.96 14.24
N GLU A 260 26.41 -13.43 14.43
CA GLU A 260 27.14 -13.63 15.68
C GLU A 260 26.35 -13.05 16.87
N LYS A 261 26.42 -13.73 18.01
CA LYS A 261 25.83 -13.21 19.25
C LYS A 261 26.45 -11.85 19.58
N GLY A 262 25.63 -10.87 19.95
CA GLY A 262 26.07 -9.49 20.18
C GLY A 262 26.05 -8.60 18.94
N THR A 263 25.70 -9.12 17.76
CA THR A 263 25.55 -8.28 16.56
C THR A 263 24.40 -7.28 16.74
N PRO A 264 24.58 -5.99 16.41
CA PRO A 264 23.51 -5.00 16.55
C PRO A 264 22.26 -5.32 15.72
N VAL A 265 21.10 -5.14 16.35
CA VAL A 265 19.77 -5.23 15.74
C VAL A 265 19.17 -3.84 15.66
N THR A 266 18.78 -3.40 14.46
CA THR A 266 18.35 -2.01 14.21
C THR A 266 16.87 -1.90 13.86
N ALA A 267 16.27 -0.74 14.16
CA ALA A 267 14.89 -0.44 13.83
C ALA A 267 14.67 -0.32 12.32
N VAL A 268 13.72 -1.10 11.77
CA VAL A 268 13.38 -1.05 10.33
C VAL A 268 12.55 0.16 9.92
N ILE A 269 11.92 0.83 10.88
CA ILE A 269 11.12 2.03 10.69
C ILE A 269 11.25 2.97 11.89
N ASP A 270 10.83 4.23 11.72
CA ASP A 270 10.57 5.12 12.83
C ASP A 270 9.37 4.62 13.64
N GLY A 271 9.42 4.72 14.97
CA GLY A 271 8.29 4.27 15.78
C GLY A 271 8.53 4.28 17.28
N TYR A 272 7.70 3.54 17.98
CA TYR A 272 7.77 3.34 19.42
C TYR A 272 8.02 1.88 19.75
N VAL A 273 8.89 1.65 20.73
CA VAL A 273 9.29 0.30 21.13
C VAL A 273 8.57 -0.15 22.39
N ARG A 274 8.36 -1.46 22.50
CA ARG A 274 7.95 -2.14 23.73
C ARG A 274 8.80 -3.39 23.91
N THR A 275 9.65 -3.36 24.91
CA THR A 275 10.48 -4.48 25.34
C THR A 275 9.66 -5.51 26.13
N GLY A 276 10.15 -6.75 26.20
CA GLY A 276 9.54 -7.79 27.02
C GLY A 276 10.37 -9.06 27.05
N THR A 277 10.03 -9.94 28.00
CA THR A 277 10.67 -11.25 28.15
C THR A 277 9.62 -12.35 28.19
N GLY A 278 9.86 -13.49 27.56
CA GLY A 278 8.94 -14.62 27.61
C GLY A 278 9.56 -15.94 27.21
N ALA A 279 8.88 -17.06 27.54
CA ALA A 279 9.41 -18.40 27.33
C ALA A 279 9.73 -18.73 25.85
N ARG A 280 8.92 -18.20 24.91
CA ARG A 280 9.13 -18.41 23.47
C ARG A 280 10.15 -17.43 22.92
N GLY A 281 9.77 -16.16 22.82
CA GLY A 281 10.61 -15.14 22.18
C GLY A 281 11.83 -14.69 22.97
N GLY A 282 12.01 -15.15 24.22
CA GLY A 282 13.10 -14.64 25.07
C GLY A 282 12.95 -13.14 25.30
N GLU A 283 14.07 -12.45 25.34
CA GLU A 283 14.13 -11.00 25.25
C GLU A 283 13.71 -10.56 23.84
N HIS A 284 12.72 -9.67 23.79
CA HIS A 284 12.13 -9.24 22.53
C HIS A 284 11.67 -7.79 22.54
N VAL A 285 11.62 -7.20 21.34
CA VAL A 285 11.09 -5.86 21.08
C VAL A 285 9.92 -5.96 20.12
N TRP A 286 8.85 -5.23 20.44
CA TRP A 286 7.81 -4.85 19.50
C TRP A 286 8.03 -3.40 19.08
N LEU A 287 8.22 -3.17 17.78
CA LEU A 287 8.26 -1.83 17.19
C LEU A 287 6.93 -1.54 16.50
N SER A 288 6.31 -0.42 16.82
CA SER A 288 5.07 0.04 16.20
C SER A 288 5.28 1.41 15.57
N GLY A 289 4.92 1.55 14.30
CA GLY A 289 5.02 2.80 13.56
C GLY A 289 4.21 2.73 12.27
N SER A 290 4.15 3.84 11.54
CA SER A 290 3.40 3.91 10.29
C SER A 290 4.30 3.48 9.14
N MET A 291 3.81 2.56 8.30
CA MET A 291 4.38 2.27 6.99
C MET A 291 3.31 2.54 5.93
N ILE A 292 3.65 3.40 4.96
CA ILE A 292 2.73 3.78 3.87
C ILE A 292 2.25 2.51 3.16
N GLY A 293 0.93 2.34 3.04
CA GLY A 293 0.30 1.19 2.40
C GLY A 293 0.11 -0.05 3.28
N PHE A 294 0.55 -0.04 4.54
CA PHE A 294 0.49 -1.22 5.44
C PHE A 294 -0.25 -1.00 6.77
N GLY A 295 -0.76 0.22 7.01
CA GLY A 295 -1.55 0.56 8.19
C GLY A 295 -0.74 0.44 9.50
N SER A 296 -1.40 0.02 10.59
CA SER A 296 -0.80 -0.17 11.92
C SER A 296 0.03 -1.46 12.01
N ALA A 297 1.01 -1.62 11.12
CA ALA A 297 1.94 -2.75 11.14
C ALA A 297 2.78 -2.74 12.43
N ARG A 298 3.12 -3.94 12.92
CA ARG A 298 4.00 -4.15 14.07
C ARG A 298 5.13 -5.09 13.68
N TYR A 299 6.32 -4.79 14.16
CA TYR A 299 7.53 -5.53 13.87
C TYR A 299 8.02 -6.18 15.16
N TYR A 300 8.33 -7.47 15.09
CA TYR A 300 8.72 -8.28 16.23
C TYR A 300 10.18 -8.72 16.08
N TYR A 301 10.98 -8.45 17.09
CA TYR A 301 12.39 -8.79 17.17
C TYR A 301 12.57 -9.68 18.39
N ALA A 302 12.93 -10.95 18.22
CA ALA A 302 13.01 -11.90 19.33
C ALA A 302 14.36 -12.61 19.39
N HIS A 303 14.56 -13.32 20.50
CA HIS A 303 15.78 -14.03 20.88
C HIS A 303 16.96 -13.10 21.14
N LEU A 304 16.71 -11.84 21.49
CA LEU A 304 17.77 -10.87 21.78
C LEU A 304 18.61 -11.33 22.98
N ASP A 305 19.87 -10.92 23.01
CA ASP A 305 20.75 -11.14 24.17
C ASP A 305 20.65 -10.01 25.20
N SER A 306 20.41 -8.79 24.73
CA SER A 306 20.20 -7.60 25.54
C SER A 306 19.46 -6.52 24.75
N PHE A 307 18.82 -5.61 25.47
CA PHE A 307 18.19 -4.41 24.91
C PHE A 307 19.17 -3.24 24.88
N ALA A 308 19.04 -2.39 23.86
CA ALA A 308 19.65 -1.06 23.80
C ALA A 308 18.62 0.07 24.01
N VAL A 309 17.35 -0.30 24.23
CA VAL A 309 16.20 0.59 24.36
C VAL A 309 15.31 0.15 25.52
N GLU A 310 14.44 1.05 25.98
CA GLU A 310 13.43 0.79 26.99
C GLU A 310 12.01 0.93 26.42
N SER A 311 11.03 0.28 27.06
CA SER A 311 9.63 0.38 26.64
C SER A 311 9.14 1.83 26.69
N GLY A 312 8.58 2.31 25.58
CA GLY A 312 8.12 3.69 25.43
C GLY A 312 9.06 4.59 24.66
N ASP A 313 10.31 4.15 24.41
CA ASP A 313 11.25 4.93 23.62
C ASP A 313 10.73 5.14 22.20
N ARG A 314 10.99 6.35 21.68
CA ARG A 314 10.81 6.68 20.27
C ARG A 314 12.14 6.48 19.56
N VAL A 315 12.13 5.64 18.54
CA VAL A 315 13.31 5.31 17.73
C VAL A 315 13.12 5.79 16.30
N LYS A 316 14.23 6.07 15.62
CA LYS A 316 14.30 6.28 14.19
C LYS A 316 14.77 5.01 13.50
N LYS A 317 14.42 4.88 12.23
CA LYS A 317 14.97 3.84 11.34
C LYS A 317 16.51 3.86 11.43
N GLY A 318 17.09 2.71 11.72
CA GLY A 318 18.54 2.52 11.90
C GLY A 318 19.02 2.57 13.36
N ASP A 319 18.22 3.06 14.31
CA ASP A 319 18.61 3.06 15.72
C ASP A 319 18.73 1.62 16.24
N ILE A 320 19.73 1.37 17.10
CA ILE A 320 19.96 0.05 17.70
C ILE A 320 18.87 -0.23 18.73
N LEU A 321 18.18 -1.35 18.58
CA LEU A 321 17.14 -1.84 19.49
C LEU A 321 17.69 -2.81 20.54
N GLY A 322 18.76 -3.51 20.20
CA GLY A 322 19.36 -4.55 21.03
C GLY A 322 20.36 -5.35 20.22
N TYR A 323 20.66 -6.55 20.71
CA TYR A 323 21.72 -7.36 20.13
C TYR A 323 21.27 -8.80 19.90
N VAL A 324 21.74 -9.40 18.81
CA VAL A 324 21.45 -10.79 18.44
C VAL A 324 21.83 -11.73 19.59
N GLY A 325 20.95 -12.67 19.90
CA GLY A 325 21.16 -13.66 20.95
C GLY A 325 20.54 -15.00 20.60
N ASN A 326 20.19 -15.74 21.64
CA ASN A 326 19.47 -17.01 21.55
C ASN A 326 18.57 -17.22 22.78
N THR A 327 18.04 -16.14 23.37
CA THR A 327 17.19 -16.27 24.57
C THR A 327 15.81 -16.88 24.25
N GLY A 328 15.10 -17.35 25.28
CA GLY A 328 13.81 -18.01 25.11
C GLY A 328 13.96 -19.44 24.60
N ASN A 329 13.11 -19.85 23.66
CA ASN A 329 13.15 -21.21 23.14
C ASN A 329 14.26 -21.45 22.09
N ALA A 330 15.00 -20.41 21.72
CA ALA A 330 16.17 -20.49 20.85
C ALA A 330 17.46 -20.94 21.57
N ILE A 331 17.43 -21.16 22.89
CA ILE A 331 18.62 -21.36 23.74
C ILE A 331 19.52 -22.52 23.32
N THR A 332 18.97 -23.52 22.62
CA THR A 332 19.70 -24.69 22.10
C THR A 332 20.08 -24.58 20.62
N THR A 333 19.87 -23.42 20.00
CA THR A 333 20.14 -23.16 18.57
C THR A 333 21.25 -22.13 18.39
N PRO A 334 21.88 -22.05 17.20
CA PRO A 334 22.82 -20.97 16.90
C PRO A 334 22.15 -19.59 17.06
N PRO A 335 22.91 -18.56 17.49
CA PRO A 335 22.38 -17.20 17.64
C PRO A 335 21.74 -16.67 16.36
N HIS A 336 20.58 -16.04 16.51
CA HIS A 336 19.82 -15.46 15.41
C HIS A 336 18.82 -14.43 15.92
N LEU A 337 18.42 -13.52 15.04
CA LEU A 337 17.24 -12.69 15.22
C LEU A 337 16.03 -13.41 14.62
N HIS A 338 14.99 -13.65 15.41
CA HIS A 338 13.67 -13.91 14.85
C HIS A 338 12.99 -12.57 14.54
N PHE A 339 12.74 -12.31 13.25
CA PHE A 339 12.08 -11.09 12.77
C PHE A 339 10.71 -11.39 12.19
N GLY A 340 9.66 -10.76 12.72
CA GLY A 340 8.28 -10.93 12.27
C GLY A 340 7.60 -9.62 11.90
N ILE A 341 6.71 -9.66 10.91
CA ILE A 341 5.86 -8.53 10.52
C ILE A 341 4.39 -8.91 10.74
N TYR A 342 3.62 -8.03 11.38
CA TYR A 342 2.22 -8.27 11.70
C TYR A 342 1.35 -7.10 11.23
N SER A 343 0.42 -7.37 10.30
CA SER A 343 -0.57 -6.42 9.79
C SER A 343 -1.88 -7.17 9.52
N GLY A 344 -2.79 -7.19 10.51
CA GLY A 344 -3.98 -8.04 10.52
C GLY A 344 -3.71 -9.55 10.68
N GLY A 345 -2.44 -9.95 10.76
CA GLY A 345 -1.94 -11.32 10.82
C GLY A 345 -0.44 -11.34 10.48
N PRO A 346 0.24 -12.50 10.60
CA PRO A 346 1.64 -12.62 10.24
C PRO A 346 1.81 -12.46 8.72
N VAL A 347 2.81 -11.68 8.32
CA VAL A 347 3.18 -11.42 6.92
C VAL A 347 4.60 -11.91 6.72
N ASP A 348 4.88 -12.53 5.57
CA ASP A 348 6.22 -12.95 5.21
C ASP A 348 7.16 -11.72 5.13
N PRO A 349 8.20 -11.64 5.98
CA PRO A 349 9.17 -10.54 5.94
C PRO A 349 10.13 -10.60 4.75
N ALA A 350 10.35 -11.76 4.13
CA ALA A 350 11.43 -11.94 3.16
C ALA A 350 11.38 -10.96 1.96
N PRO A 351 10.22 -10.63 1.36
CA PRO A 351 10.15 -9.65 0.28
C PRO A 351 10.51 -8.22 0.73
N PHE A 352 10.21 -7.85 1.98
CA PHE A 352 10.54 -6.53 2.52
C PHE A 352 12.05 -6.35 2.71
N LEU A 353 12.76 -7.44 2.95
CA LEU A 353 14.19 -7.50 3.27
C LEU A 353 15.09 -7.80 2.06
N LYS A 354 14.55 -7.73 0.84
CA LYS A 354 15.36 -7.72 -0.39
C LYS A 354 16.29 -6.48 -0.39
N PRO A 355 17.38 -6.47 -1.18
CA PRO A 355 18.20 -5.27 -1.35
C PRO A 355 17.34 -4.07 -1.75
N GLU A 356 17.69 -2.88 -1.25
CA GLU A 356 17.00 -1.65 -1.64
C GLU A 356 17.11 -1.46 -3.17
N PRO A 357 16.02 -1.16 -3.88
CA PRO A 357 16.10 -0.93 -5.31
C PRO A 357 16.93 0.31 -5.61
N VAL A 358 17.76 0.20 -6.65
CA VAL A 358 18.57 1.30 -7.20
C VAL A 358 18.29 1.32 -8.70
N LEU A 359 17.99 2.49 -9.26
CA LEU A 359 17.83 2.64 -10.70
C LEU A 359 19.18 2.38 -11.40
N PRO A 360 19.18 1.80 -12.61
CA PRO A 360 20.39 1.70 -13.40
C PRO A 360 20.95 3.08 -13.75
N ASP A 361 22.27 3.16 -13.82
CA ASP A 361 23.00 4.36 -14.26
C ASP A 361 22.49 4.84 -15.63
N SER A 362 22.62 6.15 -15.86
CA SER A 362 22.22 6.86 -17.08
C SER A 362 23.12 6.59 -18.27
#